data_AF-D2KVQ5-F1
#
_entry.id   AF-D2KVQ5-F1
#
_cell.length_a   1.000
_cell.length_b   1.000
_cell.length_c   1.000
_cell.angle_alpha   90.00
_cell.angle_beta   90.00
_cell.angle_gamma   90.00
#
_symmetry.space_group_name_H-M   'P 1'
#
loop_
_entity.id
_entity.type
_entity.pdbx_description
1 polymer ?
#
loop_
_entity_poly.entity_id
_entity_poly.type
_entity_poly.pdbx_seq_one_letter_code
_entity_poly.pdbx_strand_id
1 'polypeptide(L)'
;KFYSVVLMHKRGNPHTMDYLTNYDNLVYDIKNYLEQRLNFLVLNGIPRYRILFDIGLGFAKKHDQSIKLLQNIHVYDEYPLFIGYSRKRFIA
;
A
#
# COMPACT_ATOMS: atom_id res chain seq x y z
N LYS A 1 -12.10 7.72 -22.41
CA LYS A 1 -12.01 8.33 -21.05
C LYS A 1 -11.31 7.34 -20.14
N PHE A 2 -10.23 7.73 -19.47
CA PHE A 2 -9.57 6.89 -18.48
C PHE A 2 -10.02 7.31 -17.08
N TYR A 3 -10.46 6.36 -16.27
CA TYR A 3 -10.69 6.57 -14.84
C TYR A 3 -9.35 6.48 -14.10
N SER A 4 -9.26 7.17 -12.96
CA SER A 4 -8.14 7.00 -12.04
C SER A 4 -8.40 5.84 -11.08
N VAL A 5 -7.34 5.26 -10.54
CA VAL A 5 -7.42 4.09 -9.65
C VAL A 5 -6.38 4.18 -8.53
N VAL A 6 -6.78 3.76 -7.33
CA VAL A 6 -5.88 3.59 -6.17
C VAL A 6 -5.55 2.12 -6.03
N LEU A 7 -4.27 1.79 -6.01
CA LEU A 7 -3.77 0.43 -5.76
C LEU A 7 -3.37 0.31 -4.29
N MET A 8 -4.11 -0.49 -3.52
CA MET A 8 -3.86 -0.70 -2.10
C MET A 8 -3.23 -2.06 -1.81
N HIS A 9 -2.17 -2.10 -1.01
CA HIS A 9 -1.55 -3.36 -0.57
C HIS A 9 -2.27 -3.99 0.64
N LYS A 10 -2.64 -5.27 0.52
CA LYS A 10 -3.15 -6.13 1.62
C LYS A 10 -2.75 -7.59 1.42
N ARG A 11 -2.82 -8.39 2.49
CA ARG A 11 -2.75 -9.86 2.44
C ARG A 11 -4.00 -10.45 3.10
N GLY A 12 -4.50 -11.56 2.54
CA GLY A 12 -5.69 -12.24 3.04
C GLY A 12 -6.98 -11.42 2.96
N ASN A 13 -7.88 -11.71 3.90
CA ASN A 13 -9.21 -11.11 4.05
C ASN A 13 -9.39 -10.62 5.51
N PRO A 14 -10.53 -9.98 5.88
CA PRO A 14 -10.70 -9.42 7.22
C PRO A 14 -10.51 -10.42 8.37
N HIS A 15 -10.79 -11.71 8.16
CA HIS A 15 -10.63 -12.75 9.17
C HIS A 15 -9.20 -13.29 9.29
N THR A 16 -8.37 -13.11 8.26
CA THR A 16 -7.02 -13.72 8.19
C THR A 16 -5.89 -12.70 8.19
N MET A 17 -6.14 -11.44 7.82
CA MET A 17 -5.09 -10.44 7.62
C MET A 17 -4.24 -10.20 8.88
N ASP A 18 -4.82 -10.28 10.07
CA ASP A 18 -4.11 -10.02 11.33
C ASP A 18 -3.02 -11.08 11.65
N TYR A 19 -3.04 -12.23 10.97
CA TYR A 19 -2.05 -13.31 11.05
C TYR A 19 -1.00 -13.30 9.92
N LEU A 20 -1.22 -12.53 8.85
CA LEU A 20 -0.38 -12.52 7.63
C LEU A 20 0.66 -11.39 7.64
N THR A 21 1.31 -11.20 8.79
CA THR A 21 2.13 -10.00 9.10
C THR A 21 3.63 -10.19 8.97
N ASN A 22 4.09 -11.34 8.45
CA ASN A 22 5.52 -11.62 8.29
C ASN A 22 6.00 -11.06 6.95
N TYR A 23 6.95 -10.13 6.99
CA TYR A 23 7.59 -9.53 5.82
C TYR A 23 9.10 -9.64 6.00
N ASP A 24 9.82 -9.90 4.92
CA ASP A 24 11.28 -9.94 4.94
C ASP A 24 11.82 -8.51 5.05
N ASN A 25 11.26 -7.60 4.26
CA ASN A 25 11.50 -6.17 4.40
C ASN A 25 10.18 -5.40 4.20
N LEU A 26 9.46 -5.15 5.30
CA LEU A 26 8.13 -4.53 5.29
C LEU A 26 7.96 -3.35 4.32
N VAL A 27 8.91 -2.40 4.31
CA VAL A 27 8.78 -1.17 3.52
C VAL A 27 8.97 -1.46 2.04
N TYR A 28 10.05 -2.14 1.68
CA TYR A 28 10.40 -2.40 0.28
C TYR A 28 9.55 -3.50 -0.34
N ASP A 29 9.12 -4.51 0.43
CA ASP A 29 8.20 -5.54 -0.06
C ASP A 29 6.88 -4.92 -0.53
N ILE A 30 6.36 -3.93 0.22
CA ILE A 30 5.13 -3.22 -0.11
C ILE A 30 5.33 -2.29 -1.30
N LYS A 31 6.44 -1.54 -1.33
CA LYS A 31 6.79 -0.69 -2.48
C LYS A 31 6.91 -1.51 -3.76
N ASN A 32 7.70 -2.59 -3.74
CA ASN A 32 7.92 -3.48 -4.87
C ASN A 32 6.60 -4.10 -5.36
N TYR A 33 5.72 -4.51 -4.44
CA TYR A 33 4.39 -4.99 -4.80
C TYR A 33 3.61 -3.92 -5.60
N LEU A 34 3.54 -2.69 -5.10
CA LEU A 34 2.78 -1.61 -5.74
C LEU A 34 3.39 -1.23 -7.11
N GLU A 35 4.72 -1.20 -7.22
CA GLU A 35 5.43 -0.96 -8.49
C GLU A 35 5.12 -2.04 -9.53
N GLN A 36 5.11 -3.31 -9.14
CA GLN A 36 4.72 -4.40 -10.05
C GLN A 36 3.27 -4.26 -10.51
N ARG A 37 2.36 -3.88 -9.61
CA ARG A 37 0.95 -3.64 -9.97
C ARG A 37 0.79 -2.43 -10.89
N LEU A 38 1.54 -1.36 -10.66
CA LEU A 38 1.60 -0.21 -11.56
C LEU A 38 2.09 -0.61 -12.94
N ASN A 39 3.21 -1.33 -13.02
CA ASN A 39 3.81 -1.75 -14.29
C ASN A 39 2.83 -2.63 -15.09
N PHE A 40 2.11 -3.52 -14.40
CA PHE A 40 1.04 -4.32 -15.02
C PHE A 40 -0.07 -3.44 -15.61
N LEU A 41 -0.57 -2.42 -14.89
CA LEU A 41 -1.61 -1.52 -15.41
C LEU A 41 -1.11 -0.66 -16.58
N VAL A 42 0.11 -0.14 -16.47
CA VAL A 42 0.73 0.69 -17.53
C VAL A 42 0.93 -0.12 -18.81
N LEU A 43 1.38 -1.37 -18.69
CA LEU A 43 1.53 -2.28 -19.84
C LEU A 43 0.19 -2.53 -20.56
N ASN A 44 -0.92 -2.48 -19.83
CA ASN A 44 -2.28 -2.61 -20.36
C ASN A 44 -2.91 -1.27 -20.79
N GLY A 45 -2.11 -0.20 -20.92
CA GLY A 45 -2.55 1.08 -21.46
C GLY A 45 -3.22 2.02 -20.46
N ILE A 46 -3.19 1.73 -19.15
CA ILE A 46 -3.65 2.69 -18.14
C ILE A 46 -2.59 3.78 -17.98
N PRO A 47 -2.93 5.08 -18.13
CA PRO A 47 -1.94 6.15 -18.00
C PRO A 47 -1.31 6.19 -16.60
N ARG A 48 0.02 6.21 -16.52
CA ARG A 48 0.79 6.21 -15.25
C ARG A 48 0.33 7.29 -14.28
N TYR A 49 0.05 8.49 -14.78
CA TYR A 49 -0.39 9.64 -13.96
C TYR A 49 -1.80 9.49 -13.36
N ARG A 50 -2.54 8.41 -13.67
CA ARG A 50 -3.87 8.09 -13.11
C ARG A 50 -3.83 7.02 -12.04
N ILE A 51 -2.66 6.49 -11.72
CA ILE A 51 -2.47 5.38 -10.78
C ILE A 51 -1.88 5.94 -9.48
N LEU A 52 -2.57 5.72 -8.38
CA LEU A 52 -2.14 6.14 -7.04
C LEU A 52 -1.77 4.92 -6.20
N PHE A 53 -0.84 5.12 -5.26
CA PHE A 53 -0.38 4.08 -4.33
C PHE A 53 -1.07 4.23 -2.98
N ASP A 54 -1.43 3.11 -2.35
CA ASP A 54 -1.84 3.05 -0.94
C ASP A 54 -1.16 1.86 -0.25
N ILE A 55 -0.42 2.16 0.82
CA ILE A 55 0.35 1.19 1.61
C ILE A 55 -0.55 0.27 2.48
N GLY A 56 -1.83 0.59 2.60
CA GLY A 56 -2.83 -0.22 3.29
C GLY A 56 -2.53 -0.33 4.79
N LEU A 57 -2.46 0.81 5.49
CA LEU A 57 -2.27 0.87 6.95
C LEU A 57 -3.30 -0.02 7.65
N GLY A 58 -2.86 -0.88 8.58
CA GLY A 58 -3.74 -1.82 9.30
C GLY A 58 -4.30 -3.00 8.48
N PHE A 59 -3.89 -3.20 7.22
CA PHE A 59 -4.29 -4.38 6.42
C PHE A 59 -3.16 -5.38 6.29
N ALA A 60 -3.16 -6.40 7.15
CA ALA A 60 -2.05 -7.35 7.31
C ALA A 60 -0.73 -6.69 7.73
N LYS A 61 -0.83 -5.79 8.71
CA LYS A 61 0.27 -5.18 9.45
C LYS A 61 -0.11 -5.09 10.91
N LYS A 62 0.83 -5.40 11.81
CA LYS A 62 0.73 -5.04 13.22
C LYS A 62 0.70 -3.51 13.39
N HIS A 63 0.38 -3.03 14.58
CA HIS A 63 0.32 -1.59 14.86
C HIS A 63 1.66 -0.90 14.59
N ASP A 64 2.76 -1.45 15.15
CA ASP A 64 4.12 -0.93 14.93
C ASP A 64 4.55 -0.97 13.46
N GLN A 65 4.10 -1.96 12.71
CA GLN A 65 4.35 -2.03 11.26
C GLN A 65 3.60 -0.93 10.51
N SER A 66 2.38 -0.57 10.93
CA SER A 66 1.65 0.57 10.35
C SER A 66 2.37 1.88 10.64
N ILE A 67 2.91 2.05 11.85
CA ILE A 67 3.73 3.22 12.22
C ILE A 67 5.04 3.24 11.43
N LYS A 68 5.73 2.10 11.30
CA LYS A 68 6.98 1.98 10.53
C LYS A 68 6.79 2.39 9.07
N LEU A 69 5.64 2.08 8.46
CA LEU A 69 5.32 2.52 7.11
C LEU A 69 5.14 4.05 7.02
N LEU A 70 4.50 4.67 8.02
CA LEU A 70 4.40 6.14 8.09
C LEU A 70 5.77 6.80 8.29
N GLN A 71 6.66 6.23 9.10
CA GLN A 71 8.02 6.74 9.29
C GLN A 71 8.86 6.67 8.01
N ASN A 72 8.60 5.68 7.17
CA ASN A 72 9.33 5.45 5.92
C ASN A 72 8.51 5.89 4.69
N ILE A 73 7.55 6.80 4.87
CA ILE A 73 6.66 7.22 3.79
C ILE A 73 7.40 7.93 2.64
N HIS A 74 8.57 8.51 2.93
CA HIS A 74 9.46 9.18 1.98
C HIS A 74 9.91 8.28 0.81
N VAL A 75 9.87 6.94 0.96
CA VAL A 75 10.19 6.04 -0.16
C VAL A 75 9.20 6.15 -1.34
N TYR A 76 8.09 6.86 -1.14
CA TYR A 76 7.04 7.12 -2.11
C TYR A 76 7.02 8.55 -2.66
N ASP A 77 8.05 9.38 -2.40
CA ASP A 77 8.09 10.81 -2.80
C ASP A 77 7.86 11.03 -4.32
N GLU A 78 8.23 10.04 -5.15
CA GLU A 78 8.06 10.07 -6.62
C GLU A 78 6.67 9.64 -7.11
N TYR A 79 5.74 9.25 -6.22
CA TYR A 79 4.46 8.66 -6.60
C TYR A 79 3.26 9.45 -6.04
N PRO A 80 2.14 9.54 -6.79
CA PRO A 80 0.88 9.97 -6.22
C PRO A 80 0.45 9.04 -5.09
N LEU A 81 0.48 9.54 -3.86
CA LEU A 81 0.25 8.74 -2.66
C LEU A 81 -1.12 9.04 -2.04
N PHE A 82 -1.85 7.97 -1.74
CA PHE A 82 -3.12 7.99 -1.04
C PHE A 82 -3.00 7.13 0.23
N ILE A 83 -3.46 7.63 1.37
CA ILE A 83 -3.42 6.87 2.64
C ILE A 83 -4.74 6.95 3.40
N GLY A 84 -5.15 5.83 4.00
CA GLY A 84 -6.31 5.76 4.89
C GLY A 84 -5.92 5.35 6.31
N TYR A 85 -5.74 6.33 7.20
CA TYR A 85 -5.44 6.09 8.63
C TYR A 85 -6.66 6.25 9.56
N SER A 86 -7.69 6.99 9.12
CA SER A 86 -8.79 7.44 9.97
C SER A 86 -9.43 6.33 10.81
N ARG A 87 -9.49 6.54 12.13
CA ARG A 87 -10.08 5.66 13.15
C ARG A 87 -9.54 4.22 13.18
N LYS A 88 -8.35 3.97 12.63
CA LYS A 88 -7.75 2.63 12.69
C LYS A 88 -7.13 2.35 14.05
N ARG A 89 -7.20 1.08 14.45
CA ARG A 89 -6.75 0.54 15.74
C ARG A 89 -5.32 0.94 16.16
N PHE A 90 -4.43 1.20 15.20
CA PHE A 90 -3.03 1.55 15.49
C PHE A 90 -2.83 2.99 16.00
N ILE A 91 -3.87 3.82 15.98
CA ILE A 91 -3.83 5.22 16.48
C ILE A 91 -4.07 5.29 18.00
N ALA A 92 -4.84 4.33 18.53
CA ALA A 92 -5.28 4.32 19.92
C ALA A 92 -4.13 4.08 20.91
#